data_AF-A0A0J8UAL0-F1
#
_entry.id   AF-A0A0J8UAL0-F1
#
_cell.length_a   1.000
_cell.length_b   1.000
_cell.length_c   1.000
_cell.angle_alpha   90.00
_cell.angle_beta   90.00
_cell.angle_gamma   90.00
#
_symmetry.space_group_name_H-M   'P 1'
#
loop_
_entity.id
_entity.type
_entity.pdbx_description
1 polymer ?
#
loop_
_entity_poly.entity_id
_entity_poly.type
_entity_poly.pdbx_seq_one_letter_code
_entity_poly.pdbx_strand_id
1 'polypeptide(L)'
;MGRFVRLSVMGAAAAVALIPLSSVPATVPAARADIEIQQVGSAPIPDGPAQGWVIADLDTGQVLAARNENTRYAPASTIKTLLAQVVLDEVPLDSTIVADEADTKVECNCAGVAPGQTYTARQLLEAALLASGNDAANTLARMLGGPEAAVSKMNAKAAALGAHNTNVASPSGLDGPGMPFWSTPHDLATIFRAAMANPVFAQITAMPSTTFPSKTGDRVLVNQDELLHRYPGAIGGKTGFTDIARKTFVGAAQRDGRRLVVSMMYGLVKEGGPTYWDQAATLLDWGFAQDRSASIGSL
;
A
#
# COMPACT_ATOMS: atom_id res chain seq x y z
N MET A 1 63.83 27.84 79.97
CA MET A 1 64.34 28.94 79.11
C MET A 1 64.57 28.34 77.73
N GLY A 2 63.94 28.89 76.68
CA GLY A 2 64.17 28.45 75.28
C GLY A 2 62.95 27.85 74.59
N ARG A 3 62.21 28.72 73.89
CA ARG A 3 61.18 28.41 72.88
C ARG A 3 61.77 27.56 71.75
N PHE A 4 61.00 26.63 71.19
CA PHE A 4 60.94 26.44 69.74
C PHE A 4 59.55 25.96 69.32
N VAL A 5 58.89 26.81 68.54
CA VAL A 5 57.66 26.56 67.81
C VAL A 5 58.03 25.69 66.60
N ARG A 6 57.30 24.59 66.36
CA ARG A 6 57.24 23.97 65.04
C ARG A 6 55.79 23.85 64.59
N LEU A 7 55.59 24.38 63.40
CA LEU A 7 54.37 24.66 62.67
C LEU A 7 53.77 23.34 62.15
N SER A 8 52.54 23.05 62.55
CA SER A 8 51.75 21.95 61.98
C SER A 8 51.19 22.37 60.63
N VAL A 9 51.60 21.72 59.55
CA VAL A 9 50.97 21.84 58.23
C VAL A 9 50.08 20.62 58.05
N MET A 10 48.76 20.82 58.17
CA MET A 10 47.74 19.86 57.74
C MET A 10 47.77 19.77 56.21
N GLY A 11 48.14 18.60 55.67
CA GLY A 11 47.91 18.27 54.27
C GLY A 11 46.44 17.94 54.06
N ALA A 12 45.72 18.80 53.34
CA ALA A 12 44.37 18.52 52.88
C ALA A 12 44.43 17.50 51.72
N ALA A 13 43.89 16.31 51.92
CA ALA A 13 43.67 15.35 50.85
C ALA A 13 42.48 15.81 50.00
N ALA A 14 42.73 16.26 48.78
CA ALA A 14 41.69 16.56 47.81
C ALA A 14 41.11 15.24 47.27
N ALA A 15 39.90 14.89 47.70
CA ALA A 15 39.14 13.79 47.11
C ALA A 15 38.59 14.26 45.74
N VAL A 16 39.16 13.73 44.66
CA VAL A 16 38.63 13.93 43.30
C VAL A 16 37.41 13.01 43.15
N ALA A 17 36.21 13.58 43.24
CA ALA A 17 34.98 12.89 42.89
C ALA A 17 34.89 12.75 41.37
N LEU A 18 35.13 11.54 40.85
CA LEU A 18 34.81 11.19 39.47
C LEU A 18 33.28 11.11 39.32
N ILE A 19 32.70 12.10 38.67
CA ILE A 19 31.31 12.05 38.22
C ILE A 19 31.26 11.13 36.98
N PRO A 20 30.46 10.05 36.98
CA PRO A 20 30.30 9.24 35.78
C PRO A 20 29.55 10.07 34.73
N LEU A 21 30.20 10.31 33.59
CA LEU A 21 29.57 10.86 32.40
C LEU A 21 28.62 9.80 31.83
N SER A 22 27.34 9.90 32.18
CA SER A 22 26.28 9.15 31.51
C SER A 22 26.19 9.63 30.06
N SER A 23 26.75 8.88 29.12
CA SER A 23 26.56 9.13 27.70
C SER A 23 25.13 8.81 27.32
N VAL A 24 24.28 9.83 27.25
CA VAL A 24 22.97 9.74 26.59
C VAL A 24 23.26 9.46 25.11
N PRO A 25 22.80 8.34 24.53
CA PRO A 25 22.92 8.15 23.10
C PRO A 25 22.05 9.21 22.42
N ALA A 26 22.68 10.16 21.75
CA ALA A 26 21.99 11.06 20.85
C ALA A 26 21.43 10.22 19.71
N THR A 27 20.13 9.93 19.74
CA THR A 27 19.41 9.44 18.57
C THR A 27 19.38 10.57 17.56
N VAL A 28 20.35 10.58 16.65
CA VAL A 28 20.29 11.43 15.46
C VAL A 28 19.02 11.03 14.72
N PRO A 29 18.04 11.93 14.51
CA PRO A 29 16.94 11.62 13.62
C PRO A 29 17.57 11.35 12.26
N ALA A 30 17.37 10.14 11.72
CA ALA A 30 17.70 9.90 10.34
C ALA A 30 16.81 10.84 9.52
N ALA A 31 17.39 11.95 9.07
CA ALA A 31 16.78 12.79 8.05
C ALA A 31 16.64 11.92 6.81
N ARG A 32 15.46 11.32 6.62
CA ARG A 32 15.09 10.79 5.31
C ARG A 32 14.86 12.01 4.45
N ALA A 33 15.77 12.28 3.53
CA ALA A 33 15.51 13.25 2.50
C ALA A 33 14.22 12.83 1.78
N ASP A 34 13.22 13.71 1.75
CA ASP A 34 12.08 13.58 0.85
C ASP A 34 12.62 13.75 -0.57
N ILE A 35 13.09 12.66 -1.19
CA ILE A 35 13.67 12.75 -2.53
C ILE A 35 12.54 12.58 -3.52
N GLU A 36 11.97 13.69 -3.96
CA GLU A 36 11.32 13.71 -5.26
C GLU A 36 12.41 13.57 -6.32
N ILE A 37 12.37 12.47 -7.07
CA ILE A 37 13.33 12.13 -8.13
C ILE A 37 12.54 12.00 -9.42
N GLN A 38 13.00 12.71 -10.45
CA GLN A 38 12.48 12.63 -11.80
C GLN A 38 13.64 12.63 -12.80
N GLN A 39 13.34 12.35 -14.06
CA GLN A 39 14.32 12.35 -15.13
C GLN A 39 14.98 13.74 -15.29
N VAL A 40 16.29 13.77 -15.52
CA VAL A 40 17.02 15.04 -15.70
C VAL A 40 16.49 15.76 -16.95
N GLY A 41 16.03 17.00 -16.78
CA GLY A 41 15.49 17.82 -17.86
C GLY A 41 14.02 17.57 -18.20
N SER A 42 13.31 16.70 -17.46
CA SER A 42 11.86 16.55 -17.61
C SER A 42 11.12 17.81 -17.15
N ALA A 43 9.90 17.99 -17.67
CA ALA A 43 8.98 18.99 -17.14
C ALA A 43 8.74 18.74 -15.63
N PRO A 44 8.53 19.79 -14.81
CA PRO A 44 8.15 19.62 -13.42
C PRO A 44 6.84 18.84 -13.28
N ILE A 45 6.77 17.97 -12.28
CA ILE A 45 5.53 17.26 -11.91
C ILE A 45 4.72 18.19 -11.00
N PRO A 46 3.44 18.48 -11.32
CA PRO A 46 2.60 19.26 -10.42
C PRO A 46 2.36 18.55 -9.08
N ASP A 47 2.38 19.33 -8.00
CA ASP A 47 2.09 18.85 -6.65
C ASP A 47 0.65 18.29 -6.52
N GLY A 48 0.47 17.39 -5.55
CA GLY A 48 -0.84 16.81 -5.22
C GLY A 48 -0.93 16.29 -3.79
N PRO A 49 -2.08 15.75 -3.38
CA PRO A 49 -2.34 15.38 -1.98
C PRO A 49 -1.50 14.19 -1.46
N ALA A 50 -1.08 13.25 -2.31
CA ALA A 50 -0.31 12.07 -1.91
C ALA A 50 1.10 12.46 -1.45
N GLN A 51 1.52 11.93 -0.29
CA GLN A 51 2.82 12.25 0.32
C GLN A 51 3.94 11.33 -0.14
N GLY A 52 3.59 10.15 -0.64
CA GLY A 52 4.51 9.27 -1.36
C GLY A 52 3.84 8.71 -2.61
N TRP A 53 4.58 8.65 -3.72
CA TRP A 53 4.09 8.13 -4.98
C TRP A 53 5.22 7.61 -5.87
N VAL A 54 4.88 6.76 -6.83
CA VAL A 54 5.76 6.32 -7.91
C VAL A 54 4.96 6.20 -9.20
N ILE A 55 5.58 6.54 -10.32
CA ILE A 55 5.10 6.20 -11.65
C ILE A 55 6.16 5.35 -12.38
N ALA A 56 5.73 4.20 -12.87
CA ALA A 56 6.58 3.21 -13.51
C ALA A 56 5.93 2.67 -14.79
N ASP A 57 6.75 2.14 -15.68
CA ASP A 57 6.30 1.43 -16.86
C ASP A 57 5.88 0.00 -16.47
N LEU A 58 4.63 -0.34 -16.77
CA LEU A 58 4.01 -1.60 -16.37
C LEU A 58 4.67 -2.81 -17.06
N ASP A 59 5.18 -2.62 -18.27
CA ASP A 59 5.79 -3.68 -19.07
C ASP A 59 7.23 -3.93 -18.66
N THR A 60 8.05 -2.89 -18.71
CA THR A 60 9.50 -2.99 -18.47
C THR A 60 9.87 -2.97 -16.99
N GLY A 61 9.01 -2.40 -16.13
CA GLY A 61 9.32 -2.14 -14.73
C GLY A 61 10.21 -0.92 -14.50
N GLN A 62 10.55 -0.15 -15.54
CA GLN A 62 11.35 1.07 -15.37
C GLN A 62 10.58 2.11 -14.54
N VAL A 63 11.22 2.71 -13.54
CA VAL A 63 10.65 3.82 -12.76
C VAL A 63 10.95 5.14 -13.48
N LEU A 64 9.92 5.93 -13.74
CA LEU A 64 10.03 7.20 -14.46
C LEU A 64 10.26 8.37 -13.50
N ALA A 65 9.49 8.41 -12.42
CA ALA A 65 9.61 9.38 -11.34
C ALA A 65 9.02 8.83 -10.05
N ALA A 66 9.43 9.41 -8.93
CA ALA A 66 9.05 8.99 -7.60
C ALA A 66 9.15 10.15 -6.60
N ARG A 67 8.36 10.06 -5.52
CA ARG A 67 8.54 10.83 -4.30
C ARG A 67 8.30 9.90 -3.13
N ASN A 68 9.26 9.76 -2.22
CA ASN A 68 9.11 8.93 -1.02
C ASN A 68 8.67 7.49 -1.35
N GLU A 69 9.10 6.95 -2.48
CA GLU A 69 8.66 5.67 -3.03
C GLU A 69 9.05 4.47 -2.16
N ASN A 70 10.05 4.63 -1.29
CA ASN A 70 10.49 3.64 -0.33
C ASN A 70 10.06 3.94 1.12
N THR A 71 9.28 5.00 1.34
CA THR A 71 8.74 5.33 2.66
C THR A 71 7.58 4.39 3.00
N ARG A 72 7.58 3.89 4.24
CA ARG A 72 6.58 2.94 4.74
C ARG A 72 5.32 3.68 5.17
N TYR A 73 4.19 3.28 4.60
CA TYR A 73 2.85 3.75 4.95
C TYR A 73 1.90 2.55 5.07
N ALA A 74 0.81 2.67 5.82
CA ALA A 74 -0.24 1.65 5.82
C ALA A 74 -0.91 1.59 4.42
N PRO A 75 -1.13 0.39 3.85
CA PRO A 75 -1.64 0.27 2.47
C PRO A 75 -3.15 0.48 2.34
N ALA A 76 -3.90 0.33 3.43
CA ALA A 76 -5.36 0.15 3.38
C ALA A 76 -5.76 -0.91 2.33
N SER A 77 -6.90 -0.73 1.68
CA SER A 77 -7.45 -1.71 0.72
C SER A 77 -6.65 -1.91 -0.57
N THR A 78 -5.58 -1.16 -0.84
CA THR A 78 -4.70 -1.45 -1.98
C THR A 78 -4.04 -2.83 -1.86
N ILE A 79 -3.85 -3.32 -0.63
CA ILE A 79 -3.29 -4.66 -0.37
C ILE A 79 -4.18 -5.80 -0.84
N LYS A 80 -5.47 -5.55 -1.12
CA LYS A 80 -6.37 -6.56 -1.71
C LYS A 80 -5.89 -7.00 -3.11
N THR A 81 -5.05 -6.22 -3.78
CA THR A 81 -4.39 -6.61 -5.04
C THR A 81 -3.39 -7.75 -4.82
N LEU A 82 -2.76 -7.82 -3.65
CA LEU A 82 -1.90 -8.93 -3.24
C LEU A 82 -2.73 -10.15 -2.81
N LEU A 83 -3.81 -9.94 -2.05
CA LEU A 83 -4.74 -11.03 -1.71
C LEU A 83 -5.30 -11.70 -2.98
N ALA A 84 -5.74 -10.90 -3.94
CA ALA A 84 -6.28 -11.39 -5.20
C ALA A 84 -5.28 -12.27 -5.95
N GLN A 85 -3.99 -11.91 -5.97
CA GLN A 85 -2.95 -12.73 -6.59
C GLN A 85 -2.79 -14.08 -5.88
N VAL A 86 -2.73 -14.09 -4.55
CA VAL A 86 -2.63 -15.35 -3.78
C VAL A 86 -3.82 -16.27 -4.05
N VAL A 87 -5.04 -15.71 -4.10
CA VAL A 87 -6.24 -16.48 -4.47
C VAL A 87 -6.14 -17.02 -5.89
N LEU A 88 -5.73 -16.20 -6.86
CA LEU A 88 -5.61 -16.61 -8.26
C LEU A 88 -4.52 -17.68 -8.48
N ASP A 89 -3.51 -17.74 -7.62
CA ASP A 89 -2.45 -18.75 -7.68
C ASP A 89 -2.88 -20.10 -7.10
N GLU A 90 -3.79 -20.12 -6.11
CA GLU A 90 -4.06 -21.31 -5.30
C GLU A 90 -5.50 -21.85 -5.39
N VAL A 91 -6.47 -21.00 -5.75
CA VAL A 91 -7.90 -21.31 -5.67
C VAL A 91 -8.53 -21.27 -7.05
N PRO A 92 -9.05 -22.41 -7.58
CA PRO A 92 -9.80 -22.41 -8.82
C PRO A 92 -10.99 -21.44 -8.76
N LEU A 93 -11.23 -20.69 -9.83
CA LEU A 93 -12.23 -19.62 -9.85
C LEU A 93 -13.67 -20.10 -9.58
N ASP A 94 -13.98 -21.34 -9.92
CA ASP A 94 -15.26 -22.02 -9.73
C ASP A 94 -15.37 -22.72 -8.37
N SER A 95 -14.27 -22.79 -7.60
CA SER A 95 -14.32 -23.31 -6.23
C SER A 95 -15.27 -22.47 -5.40
N THR A 96 -16.12 -23.16 -4.64
CA THR A 96 -17.16 -22.54 -3.83
C THR A 96 -16.87 -22.65 -2.35
N ILE A 97 -17.35 -21.67 -1.61
CA ILE A 97 -17.38 -21.69 -0.15
C ILE A 97 -18.74 -21.20 0.35
N VAL A 98 -19.23 -21.84 1.40
CA VAL A 98 -20.40 -21.36 2.16
C VAL A 98 -19.89 -20.35 3.17
N ALA A 99 -20.35 -19.10 3.06
CA ALA A 99 -19.94 -18.04 3.98
C ALA A 99 -20.45 -18.34 5.40
N ASP A 100 -19.63 -18.04 6.41
CA ASP A 100 -20.01 -18.16 7.82
C ASP A 100 -20.25 -16.79 8.46
N GLU A 101 -20.70 -16.76 9.71
CA GLU A 101 -20.93 -15.47 10.40
C GLU A 101 -19.65 -14.66 10.55
N ALA A 102 -18.52 -15.34 10.75
CA ALA A 102 -17.21 -14.71 10.96
C ALA A 102 -16.74 -13.95 9.71
N ASP A 103 -17.06 -14.46 8.52
CA ASP A 103 -16.80 -13.79 7.24
C ASP A 103 -17.41 -12.38 7.19
N THR A 104 -18.56 -12.17 7.83
CA THR A 104 -19.33 -10.91 7.76
C THR A 104 -19.15 -9.97 8.96
N LYS A 105 -18.46 -10.43 10.01
CA LYS A 105 -18.19 -9.65 11.24
C LYS A 105 -16.93 -8.79 11.06
N VAL A 106 -17.01 -7.84 10.13
CA VAL A 106 -15.92 -6.94 9.74
C VAL A 106 -16.39 -5.50 9.70
N GLU A 107 -15.43 -4.56 9.81
CA GLU A 107 -15.68 -3.18 9.43
C GLU A 107 -15.95 -3.10 7.92
N CYS A 108 -16.97 -2.36 7.49
CA CYS A 108 -17.29 -2.18 6.08
C CYS A 108 -16.45 -1.04 5.47
N ASN A 109 -16.15 -1.00 4.17
CA ASN A 109 -16.96 -1.48 3.04
C ASN A 109 -17.20 -3.00 2.98
N CYS A 110 -18.45 -3.38 2.74
CA CYS A 110 -18.89 -4.77 2.61
C CYS A 110 -19.64 -4.93 1.28
N ALA A 111 -19.35 -6.01 0.55
CA ALA A 111 -20.04 -6.35 -0.68
C ALA A 111 -21.46 -6.90 -0.43
N GLY A 112 -21.70 -7.43 0.76
CA GLY A 112 -22.98 -8.05 1.14
C GLY A 112 -22.91 -9.58 1.09
N VAL A 113 -21.75 -10.16 1.43
CA VAL A 113 -21.63 -11.58 1.74
C VAL A 113 -22.64 -11.91 2.84
N ALA A 114 -23.37 -13.01 2.70
CA ALA A 114 -24.39 -13.43 3.64
C ALA A 114 -24.07 -14.83 4.22
N PRO A 115 -24.12 -15.03 5.54
CA PRO A 115 -23.87 -16.34 6.14
C PRO A 115 -24.86 -17.39 5.60
N GLY A 116 -24.36 -18.59 5.32
CA GLY A 116 -25.13 -19.69 4.71
C GLY A 116 -25.27 -19.60 3.19
N GLN A 117 -24.88 -18.49 2.57
CA GLN A 117 -24.89 -18.34 1.11
C GLN A 117 -23.58 -18.88 0.51
N THR A 118 -23.68 -19.50 -0.66
CA THR A 118 -22.54 -20.06 -1.39
C THR A 118 -22.00 -19.05 -2.39
N TYR A 119 -20.69 -18.86 -2.39
CA TYR A 119 -19.98 -17.96 -3.29
C TYR A 119 -18.86 -18.70 -4.00
N THR A 120 -18.65 -18.37 -5.27
CA THR A 120 -17.45 -18.77 -6.02
C THR A 120 -16.28 -17.85 -5.69
N ALA A 121 -15.04 -18.34 -5.83
CA ALA A 121 -13.83 -17.52 -5.72
C ALA A 121 -13.88 -16.31 -6.68
N ARG A 122 -14.39 -16.51 -7.92
CA ARG A 122 -14.63 -15.43 -8.90
C ARG A 122 -15.51 -14.32 -8.34
N GLN A 123 -16.68 -14.65 -7.79
CA GLN A 123 -17.61 -13.66 -7.23
C GLN A 123 -16.98 -12.87 -6.07
N LEU A 124 -16.23 -13.56 -5.21
CA LEU A 124 -15.56 -12.92 -4.08
C LEU A 124 -14.40 -12.01 -4.53
N LEU A 125 -13.63 -12.41 -5.55
CA LEU A 125 -12.60 -11.57 -6.17
C LEU A 125 -13.21 -10.30 -6.77
N GLU A 126 -14.31 -10.42 -7.51
CA GLU A 126 -15.03 -9.27 -8.07
C GLU A 126 -15.53 -8.35 -6.95
N ALA A 127 -16.14 -8.90 -5.91
CA ALA A 127 -16.60 -8.13 -4.75
C ALA A 127 -15.45 -7.40 -4.01
N ALA A 128 -14.32 -8.07 -3.82
CA ALA A 128 -13.16 -7.51 -3.14
C ALA A 128 -12.46 -6.40 -3.97
N LEU A 129 -12.45 -6.52 -5.30
CA LEU A 129 -11.77 -5.58 -6.19
C LEU A 129 -12.65 -4.40 -6.60
N LEU A 130 -13.93 -4.63 -6.96
CA LEU A 130 -14.84 -3.56 -7.40
C LEU A 130 -15.39 -2.74 -6.23
N ALA A 131 -15.89 -3.40 -5.19
CA ALA A 131 -16.58 -2.76 -4.06
C ALA A 131 -15.71 -2.64 -2.80
N SER A 132 -14.45 -3.10 -2.87
CA SER A 132 -13.53 -3.14 -1.74
C SER A 132 -14.05 -3.96 -0.54
N GLY A 133 -14.90 -4.97 -0.79
CA GLY A 133 -15.58 -5.74 0.24
C GLY A 133 -14.61 -6.43 1.21
N ASN A 134 -14.64 -6.02 2.48
CA ASN A 134 -13.87 -6.63 3.56
C ASN A 134 -14.42 -8.01 3.94
N ASP A 135 -15.73 -8.17 3.81
CA ASP A 135 -16.43 -9.45 3.98
C ASP A 135 -15.97 -10.46 2.92
N ALA A 136 -15.92 -10.04 1.64
CA ALA A 136 -15.37 -10.85 0.56
C ALA A 136 -13.89 -11.20 0.79
N ALA A 137 -13.08 -10.25 1.27
CA ALA A 137 -11.68 -10.50 1.59
C ALA A 137 -11.50 -11.52 2.73
N ASN A 138 -12.34 -11.48 3.77
CA ASN A 138 -12.34 -12.48 4.84
C ASN A 138 -12.76 -13.86 4.33
N THR A 139 -13.80 -13.93 3.50
CA THR A 139 -14.23 -15.20 2.89
C THR A 139 -13.14 -15.81 2.01
N LEU A 140 -12.46 -14.99 1.19
CA LEU A 140 -11.31 -15.42 0.40
C LEU A 140 -10.16 -15.93 1.27
N ALA A 141 -9.88 -15.26 2.40
CA ALA A 141 -8.86 -15.71 3.34
C ALA A 141 -9.19 -17.10 3.92
N ARG A 142 -10.47 -17.40 4.15
CA ARG A 142 -10.93 -18.73 4.57
C ARG A 142 -10.73 -19.79 3.48
N MET A 143 -10.95 -19.46 2.20
CA MET A 143 -10.59 -20.34 1.08
C MET A 143 -9.08 -20.65 1.03
N LEU A 144 -8.25 -19.75 1.56
CA LEU A 144 -6.80 -19.92 1.67
C LEU A 144 -6.33 -20.63 2.95
N GLY A 145 -7.23 -21.12 3.79
CA GLY A 145 -6.90 -21.80 5.06
C GLY A 145 -7.06 -20.92 6.30
N GLY A 146 -7.74 -19.78 6.19
CA GLY A 146 -8.01 -18.86 7.30
C GLY A 146 -7.13 -17.62 7.27
N PRO A 147 -7.42 -16.62 8.13
CA PRO A 147 -6.77 -15.31 8.09
C PRO A 147 -5.26 -15.36 8.30
N GLU A 148 -4.77 -16.19 9.23
CA GLU A 148 -3.33 -16.34 9.50
C GLU A 148 -2.59 -16.96 8.30
N ALA A 149 -3.17 -18.01 7.71
CA ALA A 149 -2.62 -18.66 6.52
C ALA A 149 -2.61 -17.70 5.33
N ALA A 150 -3.70 -16.95 5.10
CA ALA A 150 -3.78 -15.95 4.06
C ALA A 150 -2.73 -14.84 4.24
N VAL A 151 -2.58 -14.30 5.45
CA VAL A 151 -1.54 -13.28 5.75
C VAL A 151 -0.14 -13.84 5.53
N SER A 152 0.14 -15.07 5.94
CA SER A 152 1.42 -15.74 5.70
C SER A 152 1.71 -15.88 4.20
N LYS A 153 0.73 -16.36 3.42
CA LYS A 153 0.84 -16.50 1.96
C LYS A 153 1.00 -15.15 1.26
N MET A 154 0.29 -14.12 1.70
CA MET A 154 0.44 -12.76 1.17
C MET A 154 1.85 -12.21 1.41
N ASN A 155 2.40 -12.36 2.62
CA ASN A 155 3.78 -11.95 2.90
C ASN A 155 4.80 -12.76 2.08
N ALA A 156 4.59 -14.06 1.91
CA ALA A 156 5.43 -14.90 1.06
C ALA A 156 5.37 -14.46 -0.41
N LYS A 157 4.17 -14.16 -0.92
CA LYS A 157 3.98 -13.62 -2.27
C LYS A 157 4.66 -12.26 -2.43
N ALA A 158 4.50 -11.33 -1.49
CA ALA A 158 5.18 -10.03 -1.53
C ALA A 158 6.70 -10.19 -1.62
N ALA A 159 7.28 -11.07 -0.78
CA ALA A 159 8.71 -11.37 -0.82
C ALA A 159 9.15 -11.98 -2.15
N ALA A 160 8.35 -12.90 -2.72
CA ALA A 160 8.63 -13.53 -4.01
C ALA A 160 8.56 -12.55 -5.19
N LEU A 161 7.75 -11.48 -5.07
CA LEU A 161 7.65 -10.41 -6.05
C LEU A 161 8.76 -9.35 -5.93
N GLY A 162 9.59 -9.41 -4.88
CA GLY A 162 10.59 -8.37 -4.58
C GLY A 162 10.05 -7.19 -3.77
N ALA A 163 8.79 -7.22 -3.34
CA ALA A 163 8.15 -6.21 -2.49
C ALA A 163 8.59 -6.38 -1.01
N HIS A 164 9.88 -6.19 -0.76
CA HIS A 164 10.53 -6.47 0.53
C HIS A 164 10.23 -5.43 1.62
N ASN A 165 9.63 -4.29 1.26
CA ASN A 165 9.21 -3.27 2.22
C ASN A 165 7.71 -3.36 2.52
N THR A 166 7.09 -4.52 2.30
CA THR A 166 5.69 -4.80 2.61
C THR A 166 5.59 -5.79 3.76
N ASN A 167 4.78 -5.46 4.76
CA ASN A 167 4.38 -6.37 5.82
C ASN A 167 2.86 -6.36 5.94
N VAL A 168 2.23 -7.48 5.59
CA VAL A 168 0.78 -7.67 5.65
C VAL A 168 0.38 -8.14 7.04
N ALA A 169 -0.63 -7.49 7.62
CA ALA A 169 -1.20 -7.89 8.91
C ALA A 169 -2.68 -8.30 8.85
N SER A 170 -3.39 -7.94 7.77
CA SER A 170 -4.74 -8.44 7.51
C SER A 170 -4.98 -8.65 6.01
N PRO A 171 -5.87 -9.58 5.61
CA PRO A 171 -6.16 -9.83 4.20
C PRO A 171 -6.84 -8.64 3.50
N SER A 172 -7.65 -7.90 4.25
CA SER A 172 -8.47 -6.81 3.71
C SER A 172 -7.75 -5.48 3.62
N GLY A 173 -6.67 -5.27 4.39
CA GLY A 173 -6.06 -3.96 4.56
C GLY A 173 -6.65 -3.13 5.69
N LEU A 174 -7.58 -3.68 6.48
CA LEU A 174 -7.94 -3.08 7.76
C LEU A 174 -6.73 -3.08 8.69
N ASP A 175 -6.43 -1.93 9.27
CA ASP A 175 -5.34 -1.70 10.20
C ASP A 175 -5.87 -1.34 11.60
N GLY A 176 -4.97 -1.23 12.56
CA GLY A 176 -5.31 -0.86 13.93
C GLY A 176 -4.10 -0.43 14.73
N PRO A 177 -4.29 0.28 15.86
CA PRO A 177 -3.18 0.71 16.71
C PRO A 177 -2.29 -0.47 17.13
N GLY A 178 -0.98 -0.33 16.94
CA GLY A 178 0.01 -1.35 17.31
C GLY A 178 0.13 -2.53 16.33
N MET A 179 -0.68 -2.57 15.26
CA MET A 179 -0.57 -3.57 14.21
C MET A 179 0.59 -3.23 13.26
N PRO A 180 1.62 -4.08 13.11
CA PRO A 180 2.69 -3.83 12.16
C PRO A 180 2.15 -4.03 10.74
N PHE A 181 1.61 -2.98 10.10
CA PHE A 181 1.05 -3.07 8.75
C PHE A 181 1.56 -1.92 7.89
N TRP A 182 2.37 -2.24 6.88
CA TRP A 182 2.87 -1.23 5.95
C TRP A 182 3.18 -1.81 4.57
N SER A 183 3.30 -0.92 3.60
CA SER A 183 3.90 -1.13 2.28
C SER A 183 4.57 0.20 1.88
N THR A 184 5.01 0.31 0.63
CA THR A 184 5.61 1.52 0.06
C THR A 184 4.97 1.80 -1.32
N PRO A 185 5.06 3.03 -1.85
CA PRO A 185 4.59 3.28 -3.21
C PRO A 185 5.24 2.34 -4.23
N HIS A 186 6.55 2.11 -4.12
CA HIS A 186 7.32 1.18 -4.96
C HIS A 186 6.77 -0.25 -4.89
N ASP A 187 6.64 -0.80 -3.68
CA ASP A 187 6.15 -2.16 -3.48
C ASP A 187 4.72 -2.34 -4.00
N LEU A 188 3.83 -1.37 -3.78
CA LEU A 188 2.46 -1.44 -4.31
C LEU A 188 2.44 -1.42 -5.85
N ALA A 189 3.32 -0.65 -6.50
CA ALA A 189 3.45 -0.68 -7.95
C ALA A 189 3.99 -2.02 -8.44
N THR A 190 4.96 -2.62 -7.74
CA THR A 190 5.49 -3.97 -8.01
C THR A 190 4.40 -5.04 -7.89
N ILE A 191 3.61 -5.00 -6.82
CA ILE A 191 2.47 -5.90 -6.57
C ILE A 191 1.43 -5.76 -7.68
N PHE A 192 1.05 -4.53 -8.04
CA PHE A 192 0.04 -4.29 -9.06
C PHE A 192 0.53 -4.67 -10.46
N ARG A 193 1.80 -4.43 -10.76
CA ARG A 193 2.44 -4.88 -12.01
C ARG A 193 2.34 -6.39 -12.18
N ALA A 194 2.68 -7.14 -11.14
CA ALA A 194 2.54 -8.60 -11.16
C ALA A 194 1.08 -9.04 -11.29
N ALA A 195 0.15 -8.37 -10.59
CA ALA A 195 -1.28 -8.66 -10.70
C ALA A 195 -1.81 -8.47 -12.12
N MET A 196 -1.44 -7.38 -12.80
CA MET A 196 -1.86 -7.05 -14.16
C MET A 196 -1.32 -8.02 -15.23
N ALA A 197 -0.32 -8.85 -14.91
CA ALA A 197 0.13 -9.93 -15.79
C ALA A 197 -0.86 -11.11 -15.82
N ASN A 198 -1.74 -11.24 -14.82
CA ASN A 198 -2.80 -12.23 -14.82
C ASN A 198 -4.05 -11.67 -15.56
N PRO A 199 -4.50 -12.31 -16.65
CA PRO A 199 -5.62 -11.79 -17.46
C PRO A 199 -6.95 -11.75 -16.70
N VAL A 200 -7.15 -12.62 -15.71
CA VAL A 200 -8.36 -12.62 -14.87
C VAL A 200 -8.37 -11.40 -13.95
N PHE A 201 -7.23 -11.09 -13.33
CA PHE A 201 -7.11 -9.88 -12.51
C PHE A 201 -7.34 -8.61 -13.35
N ALA A 202 -6.67 -8.52 -14.51
CA ALA A 202 -6.80 -7.40 -15.44
C ALA A 202 -8.26 -7.22 -15.91
N GLN A 203 -8.97 -8.32 -16.18
CA GLN A 203 -10.39 -8.28 -16.51
C GLN A 203 -11.22 -7.73 -15.35
N ILE A 204 -11.08 -8.30 -14.15
CA ILE A 204 -11.91 -7.93 -12.99
C ILE A 204 -11.68 -6.47 -12.61
N THR A 205 -10.43 -6.00 -12.54
CA THR A 205 -10.15 -4.62 -12.11
C THR A 205 -10.66 -3.56 -13.08
N ALA A 206 -10.90 -3.92 -14.34
CA ALA A 206 -11.45 -3.04 -15.37
C ALA A 206 -12.98 -3.18 -15.56
N MET A 207 -13.62 -4.14 -14.89
CA MET A 207 -15.07 -4.31 -14.98
C MET A 207 -15.79 -3.07 -14.44
N PRO A 208 -16.79 -2.51 -15.14
CA PRO A 208 -17.55 -1.37 -14.63
C PRO A 208 -18.49 -1.78 -13.48
N SER A 209 -19.02 -3.00 -13.55
CA SER A 209 -19.91 -3.55 -12.52
C SER A 209 -19.99 -5.07 -12.61
N THR A 210 -20.46 -5.72 -11.54
CA THR A 210 -20.86 -7.13 -11.52
C THR A 210 -22.18 -7.33 -10.78
N THR A 211 -22.85 -8.45 -11.02
CA THR A 211 -23.98 -8.91 -10.22
C THR A 211 -23.46 -9.86 -9.14
N PHE A 212 -23.78 -9.57 -7.88
CA PHE A 212 -23.32 -10.29 -6.71
C PHE A 212 -24.50 -10.84 -5.89
N PRO A 213 -24.51 -12.15 -5.56
CA PRO A 213 -25.55 -12.72 -4.71
C PRO A 213 -25.53 -12.15 -3.29
N SER A 214 -26.68 -11.72 -2.77
CA SER A 214 -26.79 -11.23 -1.39
C SER A 214 -27.99 -11.81 -0.66
N LYS A 215 -28.10 -11.51 0.65
CA LYS A 215 -29.18 -12.01 1.52
C LYS A 215 -30.59 -11.74 0.97
N THR A 216 -30.79 -10.60 0.31
CA THR A 216 -32.10 -10.16 -0.20
C THR A 216 -32.26 -10.37 -1.71
N GLY A 217 -31.42 -11.21 -2.30
CA GLY A 217 -31.33 -11.41 -3.75
C GLY A 217 -30.07 -10.78 -4.35
N ASP A 218 -29.97 -10.85 -5.67
CA ASP A 218 -28.81 -10.33 -6.39
C ASP A 218 -28.74 -8.80 -6.33
N ARG A 219 -27.52 -8.26 -6.23
CA ARG A 219 -27.24 -6.82 -6.23
C ARG A 219 -26.16 -6.47 -7.23
N VAL A 220 -26.20 -5.24 -7.76
CA VAL A 220 -25.13 -4.72 -8.61
C VAL A 220 -24.04 -4.10 -7.75
N LEU A 221 -22.81 -4.56 -7.90
CA LEU A 221 -21.61 -3.92 -7.38
C LEU A 221 -20.99 -3.09 -8.50
N VAL A 222 -20.90 -1.78 -8.30
CA VAL A 222 -20.23 -0.85 -9.23
C VAL A 222 -18.77 -0.71 -8.82
N ASN A 223 -17.87 -0.66 -9.79
CA ASN A 223 -16.46 -0.44 -9.54
C ASN A 223 -16.22 0.97 -8.96
N GLN A 224 -15.57 1.01 -7.79
CA GLN A 224 -15.26 2.26 -7.08
C GLN A 224 -14.03 2.99 -7.64
N ASP A 225 -13.32 2.39 -8.60
CA ASP A 225 -12.23 3.05 -9.31
C ASP A 225 -12.76 4.07 -10.34
N GLU A 226 -12.91 5.32 -9.91
CA GLU A 226 -13.37 6.39 -10.80
C GLU A 226 -12.35 6.73 -11.90
N LEU A 227 -11.08 6.30 -11.79
CA LEU A 227 -10.09 6.53 -12.84
C LEU A 227 -10.54 5.90 -14.17
N LEU A 228 -11.22 4.75 -14.13
CA LEU A 228 -11.82 4.08 -15.29
C LEU A 228 -12.77 4.97 -16.10
N HIS A 229 -13.42 5.94 -15.44
CA HIS A 229 -14.36 6.86 -16.08
C HIS A 229 -13.76 8.24 -16.33
N ARG A 230 -12.79 8.64 -15.51
CA ARG A 230 -12.19 9.98 -15.53
C ARG A 230 -11.01 10.11 -16.48
N TYR A 231 -10.29 9.02 -16.74
CA TYR A 231 -9.02 9.07 -17.48
C TYR A 231 -9.03 8.13 -18.69
N PRO A 232 -9.02 8.67 -19.92
CA PRO A 232 -8.97 7.86 -21.13
C PRO A 232 -7.77 6.91 -21.14
N GLY A 233 -8.03 5.63 -21.36
CA GLY A 233 -7.02 4.58 -21.36
C GLY A 233 -6.72 3.99 -19.99
N ALA A 234 -7.41 4.38 -18.91
CA ALA A 234 -7.34 3.66 -17.64
C ALA A 234 -7.73 2.19 -17.83
N ILE A 235 -6.92 1.28 -17.28
CA ILE A 235 -7.08 -0.18 -17.42
C ILE A 235 -7.31 -0.88 -16.07
N GLY A 236 -7.57 -0.10 -15.02
CA GLY A 236 -7.94 -0.58 -13.68
C GLY A 236 -7.07 0.00 -12.57
N GLY A 237 -7.59 -0.12 -11.36
CA GLY A 237 -6.95 0.36 -10.15
C GLY A 237 -7.68 -0.09 -8.89
N LYS A 238 -7.07 0.20 -7.75
CA LYS A 238 -7.60 -0.09 -6.43
C LYS A 238 -7.38 1.10 -5.51
N THR A 239 -8.46 1.59 -4.92
CA THR A 239 -8.46 2.60 -3.88
C THR A 239 -8.33 1.99 -2.49
N GLY A 240 -7.89 2.78 -1.52
CA GLY A 240 -7.92 2.45 -0.10
C GLY A 240 -8.03 3.69 0.78
N PHE A 241 -8.64 3.50 1.96
CA PHE A 241 -8.67 4.48 3.02
C PHE A 241 -8.79 3.80 4.39
N THR A 242 -8.00 4.25 5.35
CA THR A 242 -8.19 4.07 6.80
C THR A 242 -7.71 5.36 7.49
N ASP A 243 -8.00 5.52 8.77
CA ASP A 243 -7.51 6.68 9.53
C ASP A 243 -5.97 6.72 9.61
N ILE A 244 -5.33 5.55 9.67
CA ILE A 244 -3.87 5.40 9.74
C ILE A 244 -3.24 5.59 8.35
N ALA A 245 -3.79 4.94 7.31
CA ALA A 245 -3.25 4.99 5.96
C ALA A 245 -3.52 6.31 5.23
N ARG A 246 -4.55 7.05 5.64
CA ARG A 246 -5.19 8.09 4.82
C ARG A 246 -5.57 7.52 3.46
N LYS A 247 -5.62 8.32 2.40
CA LYS A 247 -5.96 7.81 1.05
C LYS A 247 -4.76 7.08 0.44
N THR A 248 -5.03 5.92 -0.14
CA THR A 248 -4.09 5.15 -0.96
C THR A 248 -4.73 4.79 -2.29
N PHE A 249 -3.90 4.67 -3.33
CA PHE A 249 -4.34 4.28 -4.66
C PHE A 249 -3.20 3.58 -5.39
N VAL A 250 -3.53 2.55 -6.15
CA VAL A 250 -2.64 1.99 -7.18
C VAL A 250 -3.47 1.71 -8.42
N GLY A 251 -3.00 2.08 -9.60
CA GLY A 251 -3.73 1.86 -10.84
C GLY A 251 -2.86 2.03 -12.06
N ALA A 252 -3.40 1.67 -13.23
CA ALA A 252 -2.67 1.72 -14.48
C ALA A 252 -3.51 2.31 -15.61
N ALA A 253 -2.81 2.84 -16.61
CA ALA A 253 -3.39 3.30 -17.86
C ALA A 253 -2.50 2.93 -19.04
N GLN A 254 -3.08 2.96 -20.24
CA GLN A 254 -2.42 2.69 -21.49
C GLN A 254 -2.69 3.81 -22.51
N ARG A 255 -1.64 4.26 -23.19
CA ARG A 255 -1.71 5.22 -24.30
C ARG A 255 -0.65 4.87 -25.34
N ASP A 256 -1.03 4.81 -26.61
CA ASP A 256 -0.14 4.54 -27.75
C ASP A 256 0.81 3.35 -27.55
N GLY A 257 0.26 2.25 -27.02
CA GLY A 257 1.00 1.00 -26.77
C GLY A 257 1.98 1.04 -25.60
N ARG A 258 2.05 2.12 -24.82
CA ARG A 258 2.77 2.19 -23.54
C ARG A 258 1.79 1.99 -22.40
N ARG A 259 2.14 1.18 -21.40
CA ARG A 259 1.34 0.97 -20.19
C ARG A 259 2.10 1.49 -18.98
N LEU A 260 1.47 2.35 -18.19
CA LEU A 260 2.05 2.94 -16.99
C LEU A 260 1.24 2.54 -15.77
N VAL A 261 1.93 2.31 -14.66
CA VAL A 261 1.37 2.12 -13.32
C VAL A 261 1.72 3.30 -12.44
N VAL A 262 0.76 3.76 -11.65
CA VAL A 262 0.94 4.78 -10.63
C VAL A 262 0.51 4.22 -9.29
N SER A 263 1.30 4.48 -8.24
CA SER A 263 0.98 4.14 -6.85
C SER A 263 1.14 5.41 -6.00
N MET A 264 0.18 5.67 -5.11
CA MET A 264 0.05 6.89 -4.33
C MET A 264 -0.40 6.56 -2.91
N MET A 265 0.27 7.13 -1.91
CA MET A 265 0.03 6.80 -0.50
C MET A 265 -0.03 8.04 0.40
N TYR A 266 -0.72 7.87 1.52
CA TYR A 266 -0.69 8.77 2.68
C TYR A 266 -1.13 10.21 2.43
N GLY A 267 -2.17 10.42 1.63
CA GLY A 267 -2.65 11.75 1.29
C GLY A 267 -4.05 12.06 1.80
N LEU A 268 -4.32 13.35 1.95
CA LEU A 268 -5.63 13.92 2.26
C LEU A 268 -5.92 15.04 1.27
N VAL A 269 -7.12 15.01 0.69
CA VAL A 269 -7.58 16.08 -0.19
C VAL A 269 -7.98 17.27 0.68
N LYS A 270 -7.40 18.44 0.39
CA LYS A 270 -7.78 19.70 1.03
C LYS A 270 -8.90 20.35 0.22
N GLU A 271 -9.79 21.06 0.90
CA GLU A 271 -10.85 21.84 0.24
C GLU A 271 -10.24 22.81 -0.77
N GLY A 272 -10.78 22.83 -1.99
CA GLY A 272 -10.26 23.64 -3.11
C GLY A 272 -8.96 23.14 -3.74
N GLY A 273 -8.36 22.06 -3.23
CA GLY A 273 -7.13 21.46 -3.77
C GLY A 273 -7.39 20.31 -4.76
N PRO A 274 -6.33 19.79 -5.41
CA PRO A 274 -6.43 18.65 -6.30
C PRO A 274 -6.87 17.39 -5.56
N THR A 275 -7.74 16.60 -6.20
CA THR A 275 -8.16 15.29 -5.72
C THR A 275 -7.10 14.23 -5.99
N TYR A 276 -7.30 13.02 -5.46
CA TYR A 276 -6.47 11.86 -5.81
C TYR A 276 -6.57 11.50 -7.30
N TRP A 277 -7.75 11.69 -7.91
CA TRP A 277 -7.95 11.43 -9.32
C TRP A 277 -7.21 12.44 -10.20
N ASP A 278 -7.20 13.71 -9.79
CA ASP A 278 -6.45 14.77 -10.50
C ASP A 278 -4.95 14.50 -10.46
N GLN A 279 -4.42 14.10 -9.29
CA GLN A 279 -3.00 13.77 -9.16
C GLN A 279 -2.63 12.49 -9.92
N ALA A 280 -3.47 11.44 -9.89
CA ALA A 280 -3.23 10.23 -10.67
C ALA A 280 -3.20 10.52 -12.18
N ALA A 281 -4.17 11.31 -12.67
CA ALA A 281 -4.22 11.75 -14.07
C ALA A 281 -2.98 12.58 -14.44
N THR A 282 -2.59 13.53 -13.58
CA THR A 282 -1.41 14.37 -13.77
C THR A 282 -0.13 13.55 -13.86
N LEU A 283 0.07 12.59 -12.96
CA LEU A 283 1.22 11.70 -12.98
C LEU A 283 1.25 10.87 -14.26
N LEU A 284 0.11 10.29 -14.65
CA LEU A 284 0.00 9.49 -15.88
C LEU A 284 0.25 10.33 -17.13
N ASP A 285 -0.34 11.53 -17.24
CA ASP A 285 -0.11 12.44 -18.36
C ASP A 285 1.35 12.85 -18.45
N TRP A 286 1.97 13.21 -17.32
CA TRP A 286 3.40 13.48 -17.26
C TRP A 286 4.22 12.28 -17.72
N GLY A 287 3.91 11.06 -17.25
CA GLY A 287 4.63 9.85 -17.60
C GLY A 287 4.53 9.49 -19.08
N PHE A 288 3.34 9.68 -19.69
CA PHE A 288 3.16 9.46 -21.12
C PHE A 288 3.88 10.49 -21.99
N ALA A 289 4.14 11.69 -21.47
CA ALA A 289 4.91 12.72 -22.16
C ALA A 289 6.43 12.49 -22.11
N GLN A 290 6.93 11.58 -21.28
CA GLN A 290 8.36 11.31 -21.15
C GLN A 290 8.90 10.38 -22.23
N ASP A 291 10.18 10.54 -22.56
CA ASP A 291 10.90 9.60 -23.42
C ASP A 291 10.84 8.17 -22.83
N ARG A 292 10.66 7.18 -23.70
CA ARG A 292 10.55 5.76 -23.31
C ARG A 292 11.89 5.15 -22.90
N SER A 293 13.01 5.77 -23.27
CA SER A 293 14.36 5.30 -22.96
C SER A 293 14.91 5.82 -21.64
N ALA A 294 14.30 6.87 -21.08
CA ALA A 294 14.73 7.46 -19.82
C ALA A 294 14.06 6.77 -18.61
N SER A 295 14.82 6.56 -17.53
CA SER A 295 14.34 6.02 -16.26
C SER A 295 15.25 6.47 -15.12
N ILE A 296 14.72 6.46 -13.89
CA ILE A 296 15.47 6.76 -12.66
C ILE A 296 15.78 5.50 -11.82
N GLY A 297 15.25 4.35 -12.23
CA GLY A 297 15.42 3.07 -11.54
C GLY A 297 14.53 1.99 -12.14
N SER A 298 14.33 0.89 -11.40
CA SER A 298 13.40 -0.18 -11.74
C SER A 298 12.63 -0.65 -10.51
N LEU A 299 11.44 -1.20 -10.76
CA LEU A 299 10.67 -1.99 -9.80
C LEU A 299 11.39 -3.28 -9.44
#